data_AF-A0A8H7STV4-F1
#
_entry.id   AF-A0A8H7STV4-F1
#
_cell.length_a   1.000
_cell.length_b   1.000
_cell.length_c   1.000
_cell.angle_alpha   90.00
_cell.angle_beta   90.00
_cell.angle_gamma   90.00
#
_symmetry.space_group_name_H-M   'P 1'
#
loop_
_entity.id
_entity.type
_entity.pdbx_description
1 polymer ?
#
loop_
_entity_poly.entity_id
_entity_poly.type
_entity_poly.pdbx_seq_one_letter_code
_entity_poly.pdbx_strand_id
1 'polypeptide(L)'
;MEAHGAALSDDFSLGEKRLEAVSQELKLIHNVNRHFYNVDGIISNIESEIGIAILETTGPLLQQNDPKETRDYIKAGYGLVAMLHVIGQKSRYDDFEILKKIGSFFVQATPTKIRIWRASMPASKVYMTNCIGSVEVPTESKTSEEKLRKLIDLFWFLRQLISESYQAIDELQGSYIDNMKKKVRKLKGQEKVTSLCDNFKINTLIKLLQIYIKKSSRMQINSSPIRPDNSS
;
A
#
# COMPACT_ATOMS: atom_id res chain seq x y z
N MET A 1 -23.13 -28.77 1.48
CA MET A 1 -23.33 -27.36 1.86
C MET A 1 -21.97 -26.69 1.73
N GLU A 2 -21.56 -26.43 0.50
CA GLU A 2 -20.26 -25.81 0.20
C GLU A 2 -20.42 -24.30 0.26
N ALA A 3 -19.64 -23.66 1.12
CA ALA A 3 -19.45 -22.23 1.07
C ALA A 3 -18.64 -21.91 -0.19
N HIS A 4 -19.31 -21.41 -1.23
CA HIS A 4 -18.65 -20.70 -2.32
C HIS A 4 -18.07 -19.41 -1.75
N GLY A 5 -16.84 -19.48 -1.22
CA GLY A 5 -16.01 -18.30 -1.08
C GLY A 5 -15.65 -17.81 -2.47
N ALA A 6 -16.13 -16.64 -2.86
CA ALA A 6 -15.65 -15.97 -4.05
C ALA A 6 -14.13 -15.85 -3.93
N ALA A 7 -13.40 -16.49 -4.84
CA ALA A 7 -11.96 -16.35 -4.88
C ALA A 7 -11.66 -14.88 -5.24
N LEU A 8 -11.05 -14.15 -4.30
CA LEU A 8 -10.49 -12.83 -4.57
C LEU A 8 -9.56 -12.97 -5.78
N SER A 9 -9.90 -12.29 -6.88
CA SER A 9 -9.13 -12.29 -8.11
C SER A 9 -8.09 -11.17 -8.00
N ASP A 10 -6.93 -11.51 -7.45
CA ASP A 10 -5.79 -10.61 -7.38
C ASP A 10 -4.94 -10.72 -8.65
N ASP A 11 -4.55 -9.58 -9.21
CA ASP A 11 -3.51 -9.50 -10.23
C ASP A 11 -2.19 -9.11 -9.57
N PHE A 12 -1.14 -9.82 -9.93
CA PHE A 12 0.23 -9.48 -9.59
C PHE A 12 0.98 -9.14 -10.87
N SER A 13 1.27 -7.86 -11.05
CA SER A 13 1.96 -7.38 -12.24
C SER A 13 3.39 -6.94 -11.91
N LEU A 14 4.33 -7.37 -12.76
CA LEU A 14 5.76 -7.10 -12.65
C LEU A 14 6.22 -6.08 -13.70
N GLY A 15 7.34 -5.40 -13.41
CA GLY A 15 8.06 -4.55 -14.36
C GLY A 15 7.69 -3.08 -14.26
N GLU A 16 8.54 -2.30 -13.56
CA GLU A 16 8.45 -0.84 -13.33
C GLU A 16 7.05 -0.24 -13.51
N LYS A 17 6.05 -0.77 -12.79
CA LYS A 17 4.65 -0.38 -12.92
C LYS A 17 4.43 0.97 -12.27
N ARG A 18 3.75 1.88 -12.96
CA ARG A 18 3.36 3.17 -12.38
C ARG A 18 2.37 2.94 -11.25
N LEU A 19 2.69 3.46 -10.06
CA LEU A 19 1.77 3.47 -8.93
C LEU A 19 0.78 4.63 -9.09
N GLU A 20 -0.38 4.34 -9.67
CA GLU A 20 -1.37 5.35 -10.04
C GLU A 20 -1.90 6.15 -8.85
N ALA A 21 -1.89 5.56 -7.64
CA ALA A 21 -2.27 6.26 -6.43
C ALA A 21 -1.42 7.51 -6.16
N VAL A 22 -0.12 7.46 -6.46
CA VAL A 22 0.76 8.64 -6.32
C VAL A 22 0.47 9.68 -7.38
N SER A 23 0.16 9.27 -8.63
CA SER A 23 -0.27 10.19 -9.68
C SER A 23 -1.52 10.97 -9.27
N GLN A 24 -2.51 10.27 -8.70
CA GLN A 24 -3.77 10.86 -8.25
C GLN A 24 -3.53 11.88 -7.12
N GLU A 25 -2.72 11.52 -6.11
CA GLU A 25 -2.38 12.44 -5.02
C GLU A 25 -1.63 13.68 -5.50
N LEU A 26 -0.65 13.54 -6.40
CA LEU A 26 0.11 14.67 -6.94
C LEU A 26 -0.76 15.62 -7.77
N LYS A 27 -1.72 15.07 -8.53
CA LYS A 27 -2.71 15.85 -9.26
C LYS A 27 -3.63 16.62 -8.32
N LEU A 28 -4.04 16.02 -7.20
CA LEU A 28 -4.90 16.67 -6.19
C LEU A 28 -4.17 17.78 -5.42
N ILE A 29 -2.94 17.55 -4.99
CA ILE A 29 -2.22 18.48 -4.10
C ILE A 29 -1.56 19.62 -4.87
N HIS A 30 -0.95 19.32 -6.02
CA HIS A 30 -0.08 20.27 -6.73
C HIS A 30 -0.51 20.53 -8.17
N ASN A 31 -1.56 19.88 -8.66
CA ASN A 31 -1.92 19.89 -10.09
C ASN A 31 -0.74 19.47 -10.99
N VAL A 32 0.13 18.58 -10.48
CA VAL A 32 1.34 18.12 -11.18
C VAL A 32 1.11 16.73 -11.76
N ASN A 33 1.28 16.63 -13.08
CA ASN A 33 1.16 15.36 -13.83
C ASN A 33 2.51 14.86 -14.39
N ARG A 34 3.63 15.47 -13.97
CA ARG A 34 4.97 15.19 -14.52
C ARG A 34 5.82 14.28 -13.64
N HIS A 35 5.43 14.08 -12.38
CA HIS A 35 6.13 13.20 -11.45
C HIS A 35 5.34 11.92 -11.27
N PHE A 36 6.06 10.81 -11.20
CA PHE A 36 5.49 9.48 -11.02
C PHE A 36 6.45 8.62 -10.22
N TYR A 37 5.86 7.61 -9.57
CA TYR A 37 6.57 6.58 -8.84
C TYR A 37 6.28 5.24 -9.52
N ASN A 38 7.33 4.59 -10.03
CA ASN A 38 7.25 3.23 -10.54
C ASN A 38 7.74 2.25 -9.48
N VAL A 39 7.05 1.11 -9.35
CA VAL A 39 7.36 0.01 -8.43
C VAL A 39 7.72 -1.25 -9.21
N ASP A 40 8.54 -2.13 -8.63
CA ASP A 40 8.91 -3.39 -9.30
C ASP A 40 7.74 -4.35 -9.47
N GLY A 41 6.76 -4.29 -8.56
CA GLY A 41 5.50 -4.99 -8.71
C GLY A 41 4.37 -4.41 -7.87
N ILE A 42 3.14 -4.71 -8.25
CA ILE A 42 1.91 -4.30 -7.54
C ILE A 42 0.95 -5.49 -7.44
N ILE A 43 0.33 -5.64 -6.27
CA ILE A 43 -0.81 -6.51 -6.07
C ILE A 43 -2.06 -5.63 -6.03
N SER A 44 -3.01 -5.91 -6.91
CA SER A 44 -4.27 -5.19 -7.02
C SER A 44 -5.43 -6.15 -7.22
N ASN A 45 -6.60 -5.75 -6.73
CA ASN A 45 -7.83 -6.46 -7.02
C ASN A 45 -8.24 -6.18 -8.47
N ILE A 46 -8.51 -7.23 -9.25
CA ILE A 46 -8.79 -7.14 -10.68
C ILE A 46 -10.07 -6.33 -10.96
N GLU A 47 -11.11 -6.52 -10.15
CA GLU A 47 -12.43 -5.93 -10.41
C GLU A 47 -12.50 -4.44 -10.06
N SER A 48 -11.86 -4.05 -8.95
CA SER A 48 -11.87 -2.68 -8.44
C SER A 48 -10.68 -1.84 -8.91
N GLU A 49 -9.66 -2.47 -9.51
CA GLU A 49 -8.36 -1.89 -9.87
C GLU A 49 -7.71 -1.15 -8.68
N ILE A 50 -7.99 -1.60 -7.46
CA ILE A 50 -7.40 -1.05 -6.24
C ILE A 50 -6.11 -1.81 -5.94
N GLY A 51 -4.98 -1.12 -6.05
CA GLY A 51 -3.71 -1.62 -5.52
C GLY A 51 -3.73 -1.67 -3.99
N ILE A 52 -3.31 -2.79 -3.41
CA ILE A 52 -3.24 -3.00 -1.96
C ILE A 52 -1.82 -3.27 -1.47
N ALA A 53 -0.94 -3.81 -2.33
CA ALA A 53 0.46 -4.02 -2.00
C ALA A 53 1.41 -3.63 -3.13
N ILE A 54 2.61 -3.19 -2.77
CA ILE A 54 3.72 -2.92 -3.69
C ILE A 54 4.94 -3.75 -3.33
N LEU A 55 5.75 -4.07 -4.34
CA LEU A 55 7.02 -4.77 -4.22
C LEU A 55 8.15 -3.87 -4.73
N GLU A 56 9.25 -3.82 -3.97
CA GLU A 56 10.53 -3.25 -4.43
C GLU A 56 11.68 -4.22 -4.14
N THR A 57 12.57 -4.35 -5.11
CA THR A 57 13.81 -5.11 -5.02
C THR A 57 14.98 -4.14 -4.81
N THR A 58 15.45 -4.10 -3.57
CA THR A 58 16.54 -3.25 -3.16
C THR A 58 17.88 -3.90 -3.48
N GLY A 59 18.51 -3.42 -4.55
CA GLY A 59 19.90 -3.72 -4.90
C GLY A 59 20.14 -5.15 -5.39
N PRO A 60 21.37 -5.47 -5.83
CA PRO A 60 21.72 -6.82 -6.26
C PRO A 60 21.75 -7.79 -5.07
N LEU A 61 21.42 -9.06 -5.33
CA LEU A 61 21.45 -10.13 -4.32
C LEU A 61 22.83 -10.17 -3.63
N LEU A 62 22.82 -10.29 -2.29
CA LEU A 62 24.01 -10.28 -1.42
C LEU A 62 24.90 -9.02 -1.47
N GLN A 63 24.52 -7.97 -2.20
CA GLN A 63 25.26 -6.70 -2.24
C GLN A 63 24.50 -5.61 -1.48
N GLN A 64 24.96 -5.30 -0.27
CA GLN A 64 24.35 -4.23 0.54
C GLN A 64 24.39 -2.89 -0.19
N ASN A 65 23.22 -2.25 -0.27
CA ASN A 65 23.07 -0.92 -0.85
C ASN A 65 22.19 -0.08 0.07
N ASP A 66 22.75 0.32 1.21
CA ASP A 66 22.07 1.11 2.25
C ASP A 66 21.37 2.38 1.70
N PRO A 67 21.96 3.14 0.75
CA PRO A 67 21.26 4.27 0.15
C PRO A 67 20.01 3.86 -0.63
N LYS A 68 20.06 2.77 -1.41
CA LYS A 68 18.89 2.26 -2.15
C LYS A 68 17.84 1.71 -1.19
N GLU A 69 18.25 0.96 -0.15
CA GLU A 69 17.33 0.43 0.89
C GLU A 69 16.54 1.54 1.56
N THR A 70 17.25 2.61 1.94
CA THR A 70 16.64 3.79 2.54
C THR A 70 15.70 4.49 1.55
N ARG A 71 16.08 4.58 0.27
CA ARG A 71 15.28 5.26 -0.77
C ARG A 71 13.99 4.54 -1.05
N ASP A 72 14.05 3.22 -1.22
CA ASP A 72 12.90 2.37 -1.47
C ASP A 72 11.96 2.40 -0.27
N TYR A 73 12.50 2.36 0.97
CA TYR A 73 11.69 2.51 2.19
C TYR A 73 10.95 3.85 2.27
N ILE A 74 11.62 4.97 1.94
CA ILE A 74 10.97 6.30 1.94
C ILE A 74 9.90 6.37 0.84
N LYS A 75 10.23 5.96 -0.39
CA LYS A 75 9.30 5.99 -1.53
C LYS A 75 8.06 5.14 -1.25
N ALA A 76 8.27 3.92 -0.76
CA ALA A 76 7.18 3.03 -0.39
C ALA A 76 6.29 3.65 0.70
N GLY A 77 6.87 4.30 1.71
CA GLY A 77 6.09 5.02 2.73
C GLY A 77 5.06 5.99 2.14
N TYR A 78 5.48 6.83 1.18
CA TYR A 78 4.58 7.73 0.46
C TYR A 78 3.58 6.99 -0.44
N GLY A 79 4.02 5.95 -1.15
CA GLY A 79 3.16 5.12 -1.99
C GLY A 79 2.02 4.48 -1.19
N LEU A 80 2.33 3.91 -0.02
CA LEU A 80 1.36 3.26 0.84
C LEU A 80 0.29 4.21 1.39
N VAL A 81 0.68 5.43 1.77
CA VAL A 81 -0.27 6.47 2.21
C VAL A 81 -1.17 6.91 1.04
N ALA A 82 -0.58 7.09 -0.15
CA ALA A 82 -1.36 7.45 -1.34
C ALA A 82 -2.40 6.37 -1.69
N MET A 83 -2.05 5.09 -1.57
CA MET A 83 -2.99 3.98 -1.77
C MET A 83 -4.17 4.04 -0.79
N LEU A 84 -3.92 4.30 0.50
CA LEU A 84 -4.99 4.48 1.49
C LEU A 84 -5.91 5.66 1.16
N HIS A 85 -5.35 6.76 0.64
CA HIS A 85 -6.16 7.90 0.21
C HIS A 85 -7.07 7.55 -0.97
N VAL A 86 -6.55 6.88 -2.00
CA VAL A 86 -7.35 6.44 -3.16
C VAL A 86 -8.51 5.56 -2.72
N ILE A 87 -8.26 4.62 -1.81
CA ILE A 87 -9.30 3.74 -1.26
C ILE A 87 -10.42 4.56 -0.60
N GLY A 88 -10.09 5.46 0.34
CA GLY A 88 -11.15 6.24 0.98
C GLY A 88 -11.75 7.35 0.09
N GLN A 89 -11.07 7.78 -0.98
CA GLN A 89 -11.65 8.69 -1.97
C GLN A 89 -12.73 8.00 -2.82
N LYS A 90 -12.51 6.74 -3.23
CA LYS A 90 -13.53 5.94 -3.93
C LYS A 90 -14.80 5.75 -3.08
N SER A 91 -14.65 5.80 -1.76
CA SER A 91 -15.68 5.58 -0.74
C SER A 91 -15.98 6.82 0.10
N ARG A 92 -16.14 7.98 -0.57
CA ARG A 92 -16.11 9.30 0.08
C ARG A 92 -17.05 9.50 1.28
N TYR A 93 -18.16 8.79 1.38
CA TYR A 93 -19.17 9.00 2.43
C TYR A 93 -19.26 7.86 3.44
N ASP A 94 -18.17 7.13 3.64
CA ASP A 94 -18.13 5.95 4.49
C ASP A 94 -17.74 6.16 5.94
N ASP A 95 -17.89 5.07 6.69
CA ASP A 95 -17.48 4.97 8.08
C ASP A 95 -15.95 4.87 8.19
N PHE A 96 -15.37 5.82 8.92
CA PHE A 96 -13.95 5.86 9.20
C PHE A 96 -13.48 4.65 10.02
N GLU A 97 -14.34 4.04 10.84
CA GLU A 97 -13.99 2.83 11.59
C GLU A 97 -13.73 1.63 10.68
N ILE A 98 -14.39 1.55 9.52
CA ILE A 98 -14.11 0.52 8.51
C ILE A 98 -12.75 0.81 7.84
N LEU A 99 -12.48 2.07 7.51
CA LEU A 99 -11.20 2.47 6.91
C LEU A 99 -9.99 2.12 7.79
N LYS A 100 -10.13 2.19 9.12
CA LYS A 100 -9.05 1.80 10.07
C LYS A 100 -8.63 0.33 9.93
N LYS A 101 -9.51 -0.55 9.46
CA LYS A 101 -9.23 -1.98 9.28
C LYS A 101 -8.31 -2.22 8.08
N ILE A 102 -8.38 -1.36 7.07
CA ILE A 102 -7.67 -1.50 5.79
C ILE A 102 -6.17 -1.25 5.98
N GLY A 103 -5.35 -2.16 5.46
CA GLY A 103 -3.91 -1.99 5.36
C GLY A 103 -3.45 -1.87 3.91
N SER A 104 -2.45 -1.03 3.64
CA SER A 104 -1.65 -1.11 2.42
C SER A 104 -0.27 -1.68 2.75
N PHE A 105 0.29 -2.49 1.86
CA PHE A 105 1.45 -3.32 2.16
C PHE A 105 2.65 -3.03 1.26
N PHE A 106 3.84 -3.05 1.83
CA PHE A 106 5.08 -2.96 1.07
C PHE A 106 5.93 -4.19 1.34
N VAL A 107 6.19 -4.97 0.30
CA VAL A 107 7.14 -6.07 0.30
C VAL A 107 8.49 -5.52 -0.15
N GLN A 108 9.46 -5.55 0.76
CA GLN A 108 10.82 -5.11 0.48
C GLN A 108 11.73 -6.32 0.36
N ALA A 109 12.17 -6.63 -0.86
CA ALA A 109 13.18 -7.65 -1.11
C ALA A 109 14.56 -6.99 -1.09
N THR A 110 15.26 -7.08 0.03
CA THR A 110 16.66 -6.62 0.17
C THR A 110 17.64 -7.75 -0.16
N PRO A 111 18.94 -7.46 -0.31
CA PRO A 111 19.95 -8.46 -0.68
C PRO A 111 20.05 -9.62 0.31
N THR A 112 19.63 -9.41 1.57
CA THR A 112 19.77 -10.38 2.65
C THR A 112 18.46 -10.70 3.37
N LYS A 113 17.40 -9.90 3.17
CA LYS A 113 16.13 -10.04 3.90
C LYS A 113 14.93 -9.70 3.02
N ILE A 114 13.84 -10.42 3.20
CA ILE A 114 12.51 -10.03 2.75
C ILE A 114 11.78 -9.43 3.95
N ARG A 115 11.20 -8.24 3.80
CA ARG A 115 10.42 -7.57 4.84
C ARG A 115 9.05 -7.23 4.33
N ILE A 116 8.06 -7.30 5.21
CA ILE A 116 6.70 -6.86 4.92
C ILE A 116 6.35 -5.72 5.87
N TRP A 117 5.94 -4.62 5.27
CA TRP A 117 5.49 -3.43 5.95
C TRP A 117 3.99 -3.29 5.76
N ARG A 118 3.30 -2.83 6.81
CA ARG A 118 1.89 -2.45 6.75
C ARG A 118 1.76 -0.99 7.10
N ALA A 119 1.15 -0.21 6.21
CA ALA A 119 0.63 1.11 6.54
C ALA A 119 -0.86 1.01 6.86
N SER A 120 -1.29 1.81 7.83
CA SER A 120 -2.69 1.93 8.26
C SER A 120 -2.97 3.33 8.76
N MET A 121 -4.25 3.65 8.93
CA MET A 121 -4.71 4.95 9.42
C MET A 121 -5.53 4.77 10.71
N PRO A 122 -4.90 4.50 11.86
CA PRO A 122 -5.61 4.15 13.10
C PRO A 122 -6.47 5.29 13.68
N ALA A 123 -6.15 6.53 13.34
CA ALA A 123 -6.90 7.71 13.76
C ALA A 123 -6.90 8.77 12.65
N SER A 124 -7.85 9.70 12.72
CA SER A 124 -7.97 10.80 11.77
C SER A 124 -6.63 11.54 11.64
N LYS A 125 -6.14 11.71 10.41
CA LYS A 125 -4.86 12.37 10.07
C LYS A 125 -3.60 11.71 10.66
N VAL A 126 -3.71 10.49 11.19
CA VAL A 126 -2.60 9.72 11.77
C VAL A 126 -2.36 8.48 10.93
N TYR A 127 -1.16 8.37 10.37
CA TYR A 127 -0.69 7.22 9.61
C TYR A 127 0.38 6.49 10.38
N MET A 128 0.33 5.16 10.36
CA MET A 128 1.29 4.30 11.03
C MET A 128 1.79 3.26 10.05
N THR A 129 3.11 3.15 9.93
CA THR A 129 3.79 2.14 9.10
C THR A 129 4.67 1.27 9.97
N ASN A 130 4.38 -0.03 10.03
CA ASN A 130 5.09 -0.99 10.87
C ASN A 130 5.68 -2.12 10.01
N CYS A 131 6.88 -2.58 10.36
CA CYS A 131 7.41 -3.85 9.84
C CYS A 131 6.69 -4.98 10.56
N ILE A 132 5.84 -5.72 9.85
CA ILE A 132 5.02 -6.80 10.42
C ILE A 132 5.70 -8.17 10.29
N GLY A 133 6.77 -8.26 9.52
CA GLY A 133 7.59 -9.46 9.46
C GLY A 133 8.86 -9.27 8.64
N SER A 134 9.89 -10.04 8.98
CA SER A 134 11.16 -10.05 8.27
C SER A 134 11.78 -11.44 8.32
N VAL A 135 12.24 -11.93 7.17
CA VAL A 135 12.90 -13.22 7.02
C VAL A 135 14.19 -13.02 6.25
N GLU A 136 15.24 -13.75 6.62
CA GLU A 136 16.49 -13.76 5.86
C GLU A 136 16.35 -14.54 4.55
N VAL A 137 16.97 -14.05 3.49
CA VAL A 137 17.02 -14.77 2.22
C VAL A 137 17.77 -16.09 2.44
N PRO A 138 17.22 -17.24 2.00
CA PRO A 138 17.84 -18.54 2.17
C PRO A 138 19.03 -18.71 1.21
N THR A 139 20.23 -18.33 1.65
CA THR A 139 21.47 -18.40 0.85
C THR A 139 22.38 -19.56 1.23
N GLU A 140 22.08 -20.28 2.32
CA GLU A 140 22.88 -21.38 2.84
C GLU A 140 22.03 -22.64 2.98
N SER A 141 22.50 -23.78 2.46
CA SER A 141 21.76 -25.05 2.47
C SER A 141 21.44 -25.57 3.87
N LYS A 142 22.31 -25.30 4.86
CA LYS A 142 22.11 -25.76 6.25
C LYS A 142 20.94 -25.08 6.96
N THR A 143 20.61 -23.86 6.57
CA THR A 143 19.53 -23.06 7.18
C THR A 143 18.37 -22.82 6.22
N SER A 144 18.45 -23.33 4.98
CA SER A 144 17.49 -23.02 3.93
C SER A 144 16.09 -23.54 4.23
N GLU A 145 15.95 -24.73 4.81
CA GLU A 145 14.63 -25.28 5.13
C GLU A 145 13.87 -24.39 6.14
N GLU A 146 14.52 -24.02 7.24
CA GLU A 146 13.93 -23.15 8.25
C GLU A 146 13.60 -21.77 7.68
N LYS A 147 14.52 -21.18 6.90
CA LYS A 147 14.33 -19.87 6.27
C LYS A 147 13.20 -19.90 5.24
N LEU A 148 13.08 -20.96 4.44
CA LEU A 148 11.99 -21.15 3.49
C LEU A 148 10.65 -21.30 4.20
N ARG A 149 10.58 -22.08 5.28
CA ARG A 149 9.35 -22.22 6.08
C ARG A 149 8.88 -20.87 6.61
N LYS A 150 9.78 -20.10 7.24
CA LYS A 150 9.48 -18.74 7.72
C LYS A 150 9.03 -17.82 6.59
N LEU A 151 9.61 -17.96 5.40
CA LEU A 151 9.23 -17.16 4.23
C LEU A 151 7.80 -17.49 3.76
N ILE A 152 7.46 -18.78 3.70
CA ILE A 152 6.12 -19.26 3.37
C ILE A 152 5.12 -18.73 4.39
N ASP A 153 5.41 -18.86 5.69
CA ASP A 153 4.55 -18.36 6.77
C ASP A 153 4.32 -16.85 6.65
N LEU A 154 5.39 -16.09 6.35
CA LEU A 154 5.33 -14.64 6.18
C LEU A 154 4.43 -14.22 5.00
N PHE A 155 4.54 -14.88 3.85
CA PHE A 155 3.68 -14.59 2.69
C PHE A 155 2.25 -15.09 2.88
N TRP A 156 2.05 -16.20 3.60
CA TRP A 156 0.72 -16.66 3.97
C TRP A 156 0.02 -15.65 4.88
N PHE A 157 0.75 -15.10 5.86
CA PHE A 157 0.25 -14.04 6.72
C PHE A 157 -0.09 -12.76 5.93
N LEU A 158 0.76 -12.36 4.97
CA LEU A 158 0.44 -11.25 4.06
C LEU A 158 -0.86 -11.49 3.29
N ARG A 159 -1.02 -12.70 2.71
CA ARG A 159 -2.24 -13.07 1.97
C ARG A 159 -3.49 -12.93 2.84
N GLN A 160 -3.44 -13.36 4.10
CA GLN A 160 -4.55 -13.22 5.05
C GLN A 160 -4.88 -11.74 5.29
N LEU A 161 -3.88 -10.91 5.57
CA LEU A 161 -4.07 -9.47 5.81
C LEU A 161 -4.59 -8.71 4.59
N ILE A 162 -4.15 -9.11 3.39
CA ILE A 162 -4.68 -8.57 2.12
C ILE A 162 -6.16 -8.95 1.99
N SER A 163 -6.51 -10.21 2.26
CA SER A 163 -7.90 -10.67 2.18
C SER A 163 -8.81 -9.93 3.17
N GLU A 164 -8.36 -9.72 4.41
CA GLU A 164 -9.07 -8.91 5.41
C GLU A 164 -9.22 -7.45 4.95
N SER A 165 -8.20 -6.90 4.30
CA SER A 165 -8.26 -5.53 3.77
C SER A 165 -9.27 -5.40 2.63
N TYR A 166 -9.37 -6.40 1.75
CA TYR A 166 -10.40 -6.40 0.71
C TYR A 166 -11.80 -6.57 1.27
N GLN A 167 -12.01 -7.45 2.24
CA GLN A 167 -13.30 -7.55 2.93
C GLN A 167 -13.72 -6.20 3.53
N ALA A 168 -12.78 -5.49 4.16
CA ALA A 168 -13.05 -4.15 4.67
C ALA A 168 -13.31 -3.12 3.57
N ILE A 169 -12.68 -3.24 2.39
CA ILE A 169 -12.97 -2.40 1.22
C ILE A 169 -14.38 -2.68 0.68
N ASP A 170 -14.80 -3.94 0.63
CA ASP A 170 -16.14 -4.32 0.19
C ASP A 170 -17.21 -3.83 1.18
N GLU A 171 -16.95 -3.94 2.49
CA GLU A 171 -17.76 -3.33 3.55
C GLU A 171 -17.88 -1.81 3.35
N LEU A 172 -16.76 -1.15 3.02
CA LEU A 172 -16.71 0.28 2.71
C LEU A 172 -17.65 0.58 1.53
N GLN A 173 -17.51 -0.11 0.40
CA GLN A 173 -18.34 0.12 -0.77
C GLN A 173 -19.84 -0.11 -0.52
N GLY A 174 -20.20 -1.10 0.30
CA GLY A 174 -21.58 -1.32 0.71
C GLY A 174 -22.16 -0.16 1.53
N SER A 175 -21.40 0.32 2.52
CA SER A 175 -21.79 1.45 3.35
C SER A 175 -21.91 2.76 2.54
N TYR A 176 -21.06 2.96 1.51
CA TYR A 176 -21.09 4.13 0.64
C TYR A 176 -22.45 4.30 -0.02
N ILE A 177 -22.96 3.21 -0.60
CA ILE A 177 -24.21 3.17 -1.34
C ILE A 177 -25.38 3.59 -0.44
N ASP A 178 -25.39 3.11 0.80
CA ASP A 178 -26.45 3.42 1.74
C ASP A 178 -26.38 4.85 2.28
N ASN A 179 -25.18 5.36 2.55
CA ASN A 179 -24.99 6.75 2.97
C ASN A 179 -25.29 7.74 1.84
N MET A 180 -24.99 7.39 0.59
CA MET A 180 -25.40 8.15 -0.59
C MET A 180 -26.91 8.21 -0.74
N LYS A 181 -27.62 7.08 -0.59
CA LYS A 181 -29.10 7.07 -0.60
C LYS A 181 -29.66 7.99 0.48
N LYS A 182 -29.10 7.97 1.70
CA LYS A 182 -29.53 8.85 2.80
C LYS A 182 -29.34 10.33 2.47
N LYS A 183 -28.18 10.71 1.91
CA LYS A 183 -27.89 12.11 1.52
C LYS A 183 -28.82 12.59 0.42
N VAL A 184 -28.96 11.83 -0.67
CA VAL A 184 -29.77 12.24 -1.83
C VAL A 184 -31.24 12.38 -1.46
N ARG A 185 -31.76 11.45 -0.64
CA ARG A 185 -33.18 11.42 -0.24
C ARG A 185 -33.48 12.25 1.01
N LYS A 186 -32.51 12.98 1.55
CA LYS A 186 -32.60 13.77 2.79
C LYS A 186 -33.20 13.00 3.97
N LEU A 187 -32.78 11.74 4.12
CA LEU A 187 -33.29 10.86 5.18
C LEU A 187 -32.70 11.24 6.54
N LYS A 188 -33.41 10.86 7.60
CA LYS A 188 -32.97 11.04 9.00
C LYS A 188 -31.57 10.46 9.19
N GLY A 189 -30.66 11.25 9.76
CA GLY A 189 -29.25 10.87 9.97
C GLY A 189 -28.26 11.33 8.88
N GLN A 190 -28.73 11.99 7.81
CA GLN A 190 -27.84 12.54 6.76
C GLN A 190 -26.78 13.52 7.29
N GLU A 191 -27.06 14.23 8.39
CA GLU A 191 -26.16 15.22 8.99
C GLU A 191 -24.92 14.57 9.61
N LYS A 192 -24.99 13.27 9.92
CA LYS A 192 -23.86 12.49 10.43
C LYS A 192 -22.97 11.93 9.31
N VAL A 193 -23.35 12.09 8.04
CA VAL A 193 -22.58 11.60 6.90
C VAL A 193 -21.49 12.61 6.55
N THR A 194 -20.32 12.43 7.15
CA THR A 194 -19.10 13.20 6.88
C THR A 194 -18.31 12.61 5.72
N SER A 195 -17.46 13.42 5.09
CA SER A 195 -16.59 12.94 4.02
C SER A 195 -15.38 12.22 4.63
N LEU A 196 -15.08 10.99 4.20
CA LEU A 196 -13.86 10.28 4.61
C LEU A 196 -12.61 11.11 4.31
N CYS A 197 -12.63 11.87 3.20
CA CYS A 197 -11.52 12.75 2.83
C CYS A 197 -11.18 13.80 3.90
N ASP A 198 -12.12 14.16 4.78
CA ASP A 198 -11.86 15.14 5.86
C ASP A 198 -10.91 14.57 6.92
N ASN A 199 -10.79 13.23 6.98
CA ASN A 199 -9.85 12.55 7.83
C ASN A 199 -8.44 12.53 7.25
N PHE A 200 -8.26 12.78 5.95
CA PHE A 200 -6.94 12.76 5.34
C PHE A 200 -6.13 14.00 5.70
N LYS A 201 -4.82 13.81 5.82
CA LYS A 201 -3.90 14.91 6.08
C LYS A 201 -3.40 15.47 4.75
N ILE A 202 -3.83 16.69 4.43
CA ILE A 202 -3.23 17.47 3.34
C ILE A 202 -1.76 17.72 3.71
N ASN A 203 -0.84 17.51 2.76
CA ASN A 203 0.61 17.55 2.99
C ASN A 203 1.06 16.56 4.09
N THR A 204 0.70 15.28 3.93
CA THR A 204 1.05 14.24 4.90
C THR A 204 2.56 14.18 5.13
N LEU A 205 2.97 14.46 6.37
CA LEU A 205 4.32 14.19 6.84
C LEU A 205 4.37 12.75 7.35
N ILE A 206 5.18 11.92 6.70
CA ILE A 206 5.37 10.53 7.07
C ILE A 206 6.56 10.45 8.02
N LYS A 207 6.31 9.99 9.26
CA LYS A 207 7.36 9.68 10.21
C LYS A 207 7.83 8.25 9.99
N LEU A 208 9.05 8.11 9.51
CA LEU A 208 9.69 6.81 9.30
C LEU A 208 10.62 6.49 10.47
N LEU A 209 10.69 5.22 10.84
CA LEU A 209 11.56 4.76 11.91
C LEU A 209 13.03 4.88 11.49
N GLN A 210 13.81 5.69 12.21
CA GLN A 210 15.21 6.00 11.87
C GLN A 210 16.11 4.77 11.84
N ILE A 211 15.77 3.70 12.57
CA ILE A 211 16.54 2.44 12.56
C ILE A 211 16.61 1.78 11.17
N TYR A 212 15.72 2.15 10.24
CA TYR A 212 15.71 1.67 8.86
C TYR A 212 16.30 2.68 7.86
N ILE A 213 16.82 3.81 8.36
CA ILE A 213 17.49 4.85 7.58
C ILE A 213 19.00 4.69 7.83
N LYS A 214 19.67 3.96 6.94
CA LYS A 214 21.05 3.51 7.19
C LYS A 214 22.13 4.50 6.74
N LYS A 215 21.89 5.30 5.69
CA LYS A 215 22.77 6.40 5.23
C LYS A 215 21.95 7.49 4.54
N SER A 216 21.84 8.67 5.14
CA SER A 216 20.93 9.74 4.70
C SER A 216 21.60 11.05 4.27
N SER A 217 22.88 11.06 3.89
CA SER A 217 23.48 12.28 3.33
C SER A 217 22.74 12.68 2.06
N ARG A 218 22.08 13.85 2.07
CA ARG A 218 21.25 14.46 0.99
C ARG A 218 20.74 13.44 -0.03
N MET A 219 19.70 12.70 0.32
CA MET A 219 19.02 11.83 -0.62
C MET A 219 18.19 12.65 -1.60
N GLN A 220 18.58 12.68 -2.86
CA GLN A 220 17.69 13.12 -3.93
C GLN A 220 16.67 12.01 -4.19
N ILE A 221 15.38 12.31 -4.12
CA ILE A 221 14.31 11.39 -4.55
C ILE A 221 13.81 11.93 -5.87
N ASN A 222 14.25 11.31 -6.96
CA ASN A 222 13.83 11.70 -8.30
C ASN A 222 12.59 10.87 -8.66
N SER A 223 11.60 11.51 -9.30
CA SER A 223 10.57 10.79 -10.04
C SER A 223 11.23 9.90 -11.08
N SER A 224 10.63 8.75 -11.39
CA SER A 224 11.15 7.91 -12.47
C SER A 224 11.18 8.74 -13.77
N PRO A 225 12.18 8.57 -14.65
CA PRO A 225 12.27 9.34 -15.90
C PRO A 225 11.50 8.68 -17.06
N ILE A 226 11.15 7.39 -16.93
CA ILE A 226 10.57 6.57 -18.00
C ILE A 226 9.04 6.59 -17.91
N ARG A 227 8.36 7.08 -18.95
CA ARG A 227 6.92 6.82 -19.14
C ARG A 227 6.77 5.38 -19.65
N PRO A 228 6.26 4.43 -18.87
CA PRO A 228 6.02 3.07 -19.37
C PRO A 228 4.98 3.07 -20.50
N ASP A 229 4.13 4.11 -20.56
CA ASP A 229 3.09 4.32 -21.56
C ASP A 229 3.62 4.51 -23.01
N ASN A 230 4.94 4.51 -23.22
CA ASN A 230 5.58 4.69 -24.53
C ASN A 230 6.19 3.41 -25.13
N SER A 231 6.10 2.26 -24.45
CA SER A 231 6.43 0.98 -25.07
C SER A 231 5.16 0.36 -25.62
N SER A 232 4.92 0.64 -26.90
CA SER A 232 3.99 -0.06 -27.80
C SER A 232 4.23 -1.57 -27.82
#